data_AF-A0A2U3B290-F1
#
_entry.id   AF-A0A2U3B290-F1
#
_cell.length_a   1.000
_cell.length_b   1.000
_cell.length_c   1.000
_cell.angle_alpha   90.00
_cell.angle_beta   90.00
_cell.angle_gamma   90.00
#
_symmetry.space_group_name_H-M   'P 1'
#
loop_
_entity.id
_entity.type
_entity.pdbx_description
1 polymer ?
#
loop_
_entity_poly.entity_id
_entity_poly.type
_entity_poly.pdbx_seq_one_letter_code
_entity_poly.pdbx_strand_id
1 'polypeptide(L)'
;MKKLIFLLFAFGMMQVSAQNLSTQSKSDASSSDSMIENLVADQVKSFTEKLNLNEKQQEQVSGLVVSQFKSEKFQKMIGSMGNSKALSSGSSSDMTKKIQSTLLSDQGFRKEMGSILDDNQKGAMKKYIPQ
;
A
#
# COMPACT_ATOMS: atom_id res chain seq x y z
N MET A 1 18.63 22.49 0.34
CA MET A 1 18.72 22.50 1.82
C MET A 1 18.08 21.23 2.34
N LYS A 2 18.84 20.44 3.11
CA LYS A 2 18.45 19.15 3.65
C LYS A 2 17.42 19.34 4.76
N LYS A 3 16.23 18.76 4.62
CA LYS A 3 15.31 18.54 5.74
C LYS A 3 14.93 17.06 5.71
N LEU A 4 15.79 16.24 6.32
CA LEU A 4 15.39 14.93 6.80
C LEU A 4 14.39 15.18 7.94
N ILE A 5 13.12 14.91 7.69
CA ILE A 5 12.14 14.76 8.75
C ILE A 5 11.98 13.25 8.94
N PHE A 6 12.75 12.72 9.87
CA PHE A 6 12.40 11.49 10.58
C PHE A 6 11.11 11.81 11.35
N LEU A 7 9.97 11.31 10.89
CA LEU A 7 8.75 11.31 11.70
C LEU A 7 8.28 9.87 11.90
N LEU A 8 8.52 9.46 13.13
CA LEU A 8 8.12 8.24 13.81
C LEU A 8 6.62 7.98 13.58
N PHE A 9 6.29 6.91 12.86
CA PHE A 9 4.93 6.45 12.66
C PHE A 9 4.45 5.77 13.95
N ALA A 10 4.03 6.57 14.94
CA ALA A 10 3.28 6.09 16.07
C ALA A 10 1.83 5.89 15.64
N PHE A 11 1.52 4.70 15.11
CA PHE A 11 0.15 4.22 14.99
C PHE A 11 -0.37 3.88 16.40
N GLY A 12 -0.69 4.93 17.16
CA GLY A 12 -1.47 4.81 18.38
C GLY A 12 -2.91 4.51 17.98
N MET A 13 -3.31 3.24 18.11
CA MET A 13 -4.69 2.82 17.99
C MET A 13 -5.56 3.65 18.95
N MET A 14 -6.35 4.58 18.42
CA MET A 14 -7.56 5.00 19.14
C MET A 14 -8.58 3.89 18.96
N GLN A 15 -8.57 2.99 19.93
CA GLN A 15 -9.61 2.00 20.15
C GLN A 15 -10.89 2.76 20.56
N VAL A 16 -11.72 3.10 19.58
CA VAL A 16 -13.11 3.52 19.85
C VAL A 16 -13.95 2.25 19.83
N SER A 17 -14.01 1.60 20.99
CA SER A 17 -14.94 0.50 21.24
C SER A 17 -16.36 1.04 21.22
N ALA A 18 -17.12 0.69 20.18
CA ALA A 18 -18.57 0.81 20.18
C ALA A 18 -19.20 -0.43 19.52
N GLN A 19 -19.85 -1.22 20.39
CA GLN A 19 -21.07 -1.97 20.14
C GLN A 19 -21.01 -3.25 19.28
N ASN A 20 -20.84 -4.34 20.02
CA ASN A 20 -21.46 -5.67 19.89
C ASN A 20 -22.68 -5.74 18.94
N LEU A 21 -22.65 -6.65 17.94
CA LEU A 21 -23.68 -7.68 17.73
C LEU A 21 -23.32 -8.62 16.56
N SER A 22 -23.17 -9.91 16.89
CA SER A 22 -23.56 -11.10 16.12
C SER A 22 -23.30 -11.17 14.60
N THR A 23 -22.34 -12.00 14.19
CA THR A 23 -22.37 -13.01 13.09
C THR A 23 -20.92 -13.36 12.71
N GLN A 24 -20.41 -14.50 13.15
CA GLN A 24 -20.29 -15.72 12.33
C GLN A 24 -19.24 -15.63 11.20
N SER A 25 -18.18 -16.43 11.37
CA SER A 25 -17.27 -16.98 10.35
C SER A 25 -16.23 -16.05 9.71
N LYS A 26 -15.00 -16.10 10.23
CA LYS A 26 -13.74 -16.29 9.45
C LYS A 26 -12.53 -16.20 10.39
N SER A 27 -12.15 -17.32 10.97
CA SER A 27 -10.98 -17.42 11.85
C SER A 27 -9.63 -17.39 11.11
N ASP A 28 -9.62 -17.27 9.78
CA ASP A 28 -8.39 -17.21 8.95
C ASP A 28 -8.06 -15.81 8.39
N ALA A 29 -8.91 -14.80 8.65
CA ALA A 29 -8.73 -13.46 8.08
C ALA A 29 -7.69 -12.59 8.82
N SER A 30 -7.47 -12.84 10.13
CA SER A 30 -6.69 -11.93 10.99
C SER A 30 -5.17 -11.90 10.68
N SER A 31 -4.59 -13.01 10.24
CA SER A 31 -3.17 -13.04 9.80
C SER A 31 -2.97 -12.45 8.41
N SER A 32 -4.00 -12.50 7.56
CA SER A 32 -3.94 -11.97 6.19
C SER A 32 -4.10 -10.45 6.17
N ASP A 33 -5.00 -9.91 7.02
CA ASP A 33 -5.22 -8.46 7.14
C ASP A 33 -3.98 -7.73 7.67
N SER A 34 -3.31 -8.28 8.68
CA SER A 34 -2.08 -7.67 9.22
C SER A 34 -0.91 -7.68 8.22
N MET A 35 -0.79 -8.71 7.38
CA MET A 35 0.19 -8.70 6.29
C MET A 35 -0.17 -7.68 5.20
N ILE A 36 -1.45 -7.57 4.84
CA ILE A 36 -1.95 -6.59 3.86
C ILE A 36 -1.71 -5.16 4.37
N GLU A 37 -2.00 -4.88 5.64
CA GLU A 37 -1.76 -3.56 6.25
C GLU A 37 -0.29 -3.15 6.20
N ASN A 38 0.63 -4.06 6.52
CA ASN A 38 2.06 -3.77 6.44
C ASN A 38 2.50 -3.48 4.99
N LEU A 39 2.02 -4.26 4.03
CA LEU A 39 2.34 -4.04 2.62
C LEU A 39 1.74 -2.72 2.11
N VAL A 40 0.51 -2.38 2.52
CA VAL A 40 -0.13 -1.09 2.19
C VAL A 40 0.71 0.05 2.76
N ALA A 41 1.10 -0.03 4.03
CA ALA A 41 1.95 0.97 4.68
C ALA A 41 3.28 1.15 3.95
N ASP A 42 3.93 0.06 3.53
CA ASP A 42 5.16 0.09 2.73
C ASP A 42 4.96 0.76 1.35
N GLN A 43 3.84 0.50 0.68
CA GLN A 43 3.51 1.15 -0.60
C GLN A 43 3.27 2.64 -0.41
N VAL A 44 2.45 3.03 0.57
CA VAL A 44 2.15 4.44 0.87
C VAL A 44 3.43 5.17 1.23
N LYS A 45 4.28 4.59 2.09
CA LYS A 45 5.59 5.15 2.44
C LYS A 45 6.48 5.35 1.21
N SER A 46 6.58 4.35 0.33
CA SER A 46 7.34 4.45 -0.91
C SER A 46 6.82 5.54 -1.83
N PHE A 47 5.49 5.70 -1.98
CA PHE A 47 4.91 6.79 -2.75
C PHE A 47 5.12 8.16 -2.09
N THR A 48 5.01 8.26 -0.78
CA THR A 48 5.29 9.48 -0.01
C THR A 48 6.72 9.93 -0.21
N GLU A 49 7.70 9.05 -0.10
CA GLU A 49 9.11 9.39 -0.29
C GLU A 49 9.40 9.82 -1.73
N LYS A 50 8.78 9.18 -2.73
CA LYS A 50 9.02 9.45 -4.15
C LYS A 50 8.29 10.69 -4.69
N LEU A 51 7.09 10.93 -4.18
CA LEU A 51 6.17 11.97 -4.68
C LEU A 51 5.99 13.11 -3.69
N ASN A 52 6.61 13.04 -2.50
CA ASN A 52 6.46 14.02 -1.44
C ASN A 52 4.98 14.28 -1.09
N LEU A 53 4.24 13.19 -0.82
CA LEU A 53 2.81 13.25 -0.52
C LEU A 53 2.54 13.93 0.82
N ASN A 54 1.56 14.83 0.87
CA ASN A 54 1.07 15.38 2.13
C ASN A 54 0.11 14.40 2.85
N GLU A 55 -0.24 14.68 4.10
CA GLU A 55 -1.06 13.78 4.95
C GLU A 55 -2.40 13.41 4.29
N LYS A 56 -3.10 14.37 3.70
CA LYS A 56 -4.37 14.13 3.01
C LYS A 56 -4.17 13.20 1.80
N GLN A 57 -3.12 13.41 1.03
CA GLN A 57 -2.78 12.54 -0.10
C GLN A 57 -2.40 11.14 0.37
N GLN A 58 -1.65 11.01 1.47
CA GLN A 58 -1.27 9.71 2.03
C GLN A 58 -2.50 8.89 2.44
N GLU A 59 -3.50 9.52 3.05
CA GLU A 59 -4.78 8.88 3.40
C GLU A 59 -5.52 8.40 2.14
N GLN A 60 -5.65 9.26 1.13
CA GLN A 60 -6.32 8.92 -0.14
C GLN A 60 -5.58 7.80 -0.88
N VAL A 61 -4.26 7.83 -0.92
CA VAL A 61 -3.42 6.80 -1.54
C VAL A 61 -3.50 5.49 -0.75
N SER A 62 -3.55 5.54 0.59
CA SER A 62 -3.74 4.36 1.43
C SER A 62 -5.05 3.64 1.08
N GLY A 63 -6.17 4.36 1.05
CA GLY A 63 -7.47 3.79 0.68
C GLY A 63 -7.47 3.19 -0.73
N LEU A 64 -6.79 3.85 -1.66
CA LEU A 64 -6.66 3.40 -3.05
C LEU A 64 -5.81 2.11 -3.15
N VAL A 65 -4.67 2.04 -2.44
CA VAL A 65 -3.83 0.83 -2.39
C VAL A 65 -4.58 -0.33 -1.72
N VAL A 66 -5.31 -0.09 -0.63
CA VAL A 66 -6.15 -1.11 0.02
C VAL A 66 -7.20 -1.65 -0.95
N SER A 67 -7.87 -0.77 -1.71
CA SER A 67 -8.86 -1.16 -2.72
C SER A 67 -8.24 -2.09 -3.78
N GLN A 68 -7.06 -1.74 -4.28
CA GLN A 68 -6.32 -2.60 -5.20
C GLN A 68 -5.94 -3.93 -4.58
N PHE A 69 -5.48 -3.94 -3.33
CA PHE A 69 -5.05 -5.17 -2.64
C PHE A 69 -6.20 -6.13 -2.38
N LYS A 70 -7.42 -5.60 -2.20
CA LYS A 70 -8.64 -6.40 -2.08
C LYS A 70 -9.16 -6.91 -3.42
N SER A 71 -8.65 -6.41 -4.55
CA SER A 71 -9.01 -6.93 -5.87
C SER A 71 -8.53 -8.38 -6.05
N GLU A 72 -9.28 -9.18 -6.81
CA GLU A 72 -8.92 -10.58 -7.06
C GLU A 72 -7.53 -10.74 -7.68
N LYS A 73 -7.14 -9.81 -8.55
CA LYS A 73 -5.83 -9.83 -9.22
C LYS A 73 -4.70 -9.74 -8.20
N PHE A 74 -4.80 -8.82 -7.25
CA PHE A 74 -3.80 -8.67 -6.18
C PHE A 74 -3.90 -9.75 -5.13
N GLN A 75 -5.10 -10.19 -4.73
CA GLN A 75 -5.27 -11.32 -3.81
C GLN A 75 -4.64 -12.60 -4.38
N LYS A 76 -4.83 -12.89 -5.68
CA LYS A 76 -4.17 -14.01 -6.37
C LYS A 76 -2.65 -13.83 -6.41
N MET A 77 -2.16 -12.61 -6.70
CA MET A 77 -0.72 -12.31 -6.71
C MET A 77 -0.09 -12.48 -5.32
N ILE A 78 -0.66 -11.84 -4.29
CA ILE A 78 -0.19 -11.90 -2.89
C ILE A 78 -0.26 -13.33 -2.38
N GLY A 79 -1.38 -14.03 -2.60
CA GLY A 79 -1.53 -15.44 -2.28
C GLY A 79 -0.49 -16.33 -2.98
N SER A 80 -0.22 -16.10 -4.27
CA SER A 80 0.82 -16.84 -4.99
C SER A 80 2.23 -16.57 -4.46
N MET A 81 2.49 -15.36 -3.95
CA MET A 81 3.78 -14.98 -3.36
C MET A 81 3.94 -15.59 -1.96
N GLY A 82 2.89 -15.59 -1.13
CA GLY A 82 2.89 -16.22 0.19
C GLY A 82 2.99 -17.74 0.15
N ASN A 83 2.41 -18.37 -0.87
CA ASN A 83 2.43 -19.83 -1.05
C ASN A 83 3.73 -20.32 -1.69
N SER A 84 4.46 -19.45 -2.40
CA SER A 84 5.83 -19.74 -2.81
C SER A 84 6.73 -19.66 -1.58
N LYS A 85 7.18 -20.83 -1.10
CA LYS A 85 8.17 -21.03 -0.03
C LYS A 85 9.58 -20.53 -0.44
N ALA A 86 9.63 -19.35 -1.08
CA ALA A 86 10.76 -18.73 -1.75
C ALA A 86 11.09 -17.36 -1.15
N LEU A 87 10.87 -17.23 0.17
CA LEU A 87 11.63 -16.40 1.09
C LEU A 87 13.10 -16.88 1.21
N SER A 88 13.72 -17.30 0.11
CA SER A 88 15.15 -17.62 0.10
C SER A 88 15.91 -16.30 0.07
N SER A 89 16.09 -15.70 1.25
CA SER A 89 17.10 -14.68 1.57
C SER A 89 17.07 -13.30 0.89
N GLY A 90 16.14 -13.01 -0.01
CA GLY A 90 16.09 -11.75 -0.77
C GLY A 90 14.94 -10.81 -0.39
N SER A 91 15.15 -10.00 0.65
CA SER A 91 14.53 -8.70 0.99
C SER A 91 13.06 -8.43 0.66
N SER A 92 12.27 -8.14 1.70
CA SER A 92 10.95 -7.46 1.66
C SER A 92 10.84 -6.35 0.58
N SER A 93 11.95 -5.64 0.33
CA SER A 93 12.09 -4.65 -0.75
C SER A 93 11.68 -5.15 -2.15
N ASP A 94 12.00 -6.37 -2.54
CA ASP A 94 11.71 -6.86 -3.89
C ASP A 94 10.23 -7.22 -4.06
N MET A 95 9.58 -7.70 -2.99
CA MET A 95 8.13 -7.86 -2.96
C MET A 95 7.43 -6.50 -3.07
N THR A 96 7.88 -5.51 -2.31
CA THR A 96 7.34 -4.14 -2.36
C THR A 96 7.50 -3.54 -3.75
N LYS A 97 8.64 -3.71 -4.42
CA LYS A 97 8.85 -3.26 -5.81
C LYS A 97 7.93 -3.96 -6.80
N LYS A 98 7.77 -5.29 -6.70
CA LYS A 98 6.91 -6.06 -7.61
C LYS A 98 5.45 -5.63 -7.47
N ILE A 99 4.97 -5.49 -6.24
CA ILE A 99 3.63 -4.98 -5.94
C ILE A 99 3.47 -3.55 -6.48
N GLN A 100 4.45 -2.67 -6.23
CA GLN A 100 4.44 -1.29 -6.74
C GLN A 100 4.38 -1.26 -8.26
N SER A 101 5.16 -2.11 -8.93
CA SER A 101 5.16 -2.25 -10.38
C SER A 101 3.80 -2.68 -10.90
N THR A 102 3.17 -3.67 -10.26
CA THR A 102 1.82 -4.12 -10.64
C THR A 102 0.78 -3.03 -10.44
N LEU A 103 0.86 -2.25 -9.34
CA LEU A 103 -0.02 -1.11 -9.09
C LEU A 103 0.15 -0.05 -10.19
N LEU A 104 1.39 0.32 -10.48
CA LEU A 104 1.70 1.31 -11.52
C LEU A 104 1.42 0.81 -12.93
N SER A 105 1.34 -0.50 -13.16
CA SER A 105 0.92 -1.04 -14.46
C SER A 105 -0.59 -0.97 -14.65
N ASP A 106 -1.36 -0.82 -13.56
CA ASP A 106 -2.81 -0.71 -13.63
C ASP A 106 -3.25 0.69 -14.07
N GLN A 107 -4.00 0.77 -15.16
CA GLN A 107 -4.44 2.05 -15.72
C GLN A 107 -5.47 2.74 -14.81
N GLY A 108 -6.34 1.97 -14.13
CA GLY A 108 -7.32 2.49 -13.19
C GLY A 108 -6.61 3.13 -12.00
N PHE A 109 -5.69 2.39 -11.39
CA PHE A 109 -4.82 2.88 -10.33
C PHE A 109 -4.10 4.17 -10.73
N ARG A 110 -3.46 4.22 -11.90
CA ARG A 110 -2.76 5.42 -12.37
C ARG A 110 -3.67 6.63 -12.56
N LYS A 111 -4.91 6.42 -13.03
CA LYS A 111 -5.89 7.50 -13.22
C LYS A 111 -6.36 8.05 -11.88
N GLU A 112 -6.70 7.17 -10.93
CA GLU A 112 -7.15 7.57 -9.59
C GLU A 112 -5.99 8.17 -8.77
N MET A 113 -4.79 7.60 -8.84
CA MET A 113 -3.59 8.20 -8.27
C MET A 113 -3.36 9.58 -8.88
N GLY A 114 -3.51 9.71 -10.19
CA GLY A 114 -3.41 10.98 -10.90
C GLY A 114 -4.42 12.04 -10.46
N SER A 115 -5.59 11.69 -9.93
CA SER A 115 -6.56 12.68 -9.42
C SER A 115 -6.22 13.16 -8.00
N ILE A 116 -5.41 12.40 -7.26
CA ILE A 116 -4.92 12.75 -5.91
C ILE A 116 -3.65 13.63 -5.99
N LEU A 117 -2.81 13.38 -6.99
CA LEU A 117 -1.53 14.06 -7.17
C LEU A 117 -1.68 15.43 -7.83
N ASP A 118 -0.82 16.38 -7.44
CA ASP A 118 -0.64 17.64 -8.17
C ASP A 118 0.20 17.44 -9.45
N ASP A 119 0.31 18.47 -10.28
CA ASP A 119 0.98 18.36 -11.58
C ASP A 119 2.48 18.09 -11.48
N ASN A 120 3.16 18.60 -10.45
CA ASN A 120 4.57 18.30 -10.20
C ASN A 120 4.74 16.84 -9.79
N GLN A 121 3.86 16.35 -8.93
CA GLN A 121 3.85 14.96 -8.46
C GLN A 121 3.47 13.98 -9.57
N LYS A 122 2.52 14.31 -10.45
CA LYS A 122 2.21 13.53 -11.66
C LYS A 122 3.43 13.42 -12.57
N GLY A 123 4.17 14.52 -12.73
CA GLY A 123 5.42 14.55 -13.47
C GLY A 123 6.47 13.61 -12.89
N ALA A 124 6.62 13.61 -11.56
CA ALA A 124 7.49 12.68 -10.86
C ALA A 124 7.02 11.22 -11.02
N MET A 125 5.72 10.94 -10.83
CA MET A 125 5.15 9.60 -10.95
C MET A 125 5.43 8.97 -12.32
N LYS A 126 5.30 9.74 -13.41
CA LYS A 126 5.58 9.25 -14.78
C LYS A 126 7.01 8.73 -14.96
N LYS A 127 7.99 9.30 -14.24
CA LYS A 127 9.39 8.85 -14.28
C LYS A 127 9.63 7.52 -13.57
N TYR A 128 8.70 7.11 -12.71
CA TYR A 128 8.79 5.89 -11.91
C TYR A 128 7.85 4.78 -12.40
N ILE A 129 7.08 5.01 -13.47
CA ILE A 129 6.34 3.94 -14.12
C ILE A 129 7.38 3.00 -14.75
N PRO A 130 7.42 1.71 -14.35
CA PRO A 130 8.30 0.75 -15.00
C PRO A 130 7.94 0.66 -16.48
N GLN A 131 8.94 0.85 -17.35
CA GLN A 131 8.80 0.68 -18.80
C GLN A 131 8.90 -0.78 -19.21
#